data_AF-A0A2H0LU37-F1
#
_entry.id   AF-A0A2H0LU37-F1
#
_cell.length_a   1.000
_cell.length_b   1.000
_cell.length_c   1.000
_cell.angle_alpha   90.00
_cell.angle_beta   90.00
_cell.angle_gamma   90.00
#
_symmetry.space_group_name_H-M   'P 1'
#
loop_
_entity.id
_entity.type
_entity.pdbx_description
1 polymer ?
#
loop_
_entity_poly.entity_id
_entity_poly.type
_entity_poly.pdbx_seq_one_letter_code
_entity_poly.pdbx_strand_id
1 'polypeptide(L)'
;MPPRAASSDHLLSTMLKCKKCDHSMAACGAKAGKYHYYTCQSYVKMGPGHCKQKLLNADKLEAFMVKTLKERVLTEDNVKKFLLFVNEEVNLFIKDYAVKIATLQSSLEEKRERRRKLYNTIETGTLNYSDVAPRIKELSDEVDLLTAEIQEIESQKTQQDPIMLSDEELRPYVLDLKETLMKGSIVERKSFMRTFIKEIRVDYPRLEVEYTIPLPIPNKETPSTEEVICMYQIGSPNRI
;
A
#
# COMPACT_ATOMS: atom_id res chain seq x y z
N MET A 1 10.03 21.02 15.63
CA MET A 1 10.88 19.99 16.26
C MET A 1 10.47 18.63 15.68
N PRO A 2 11.31 17.97 14.87
CA PRO A 2 10.95 16.67 14.30
C PRO A 2 10.77 15.65 15.44
N PRO A 3 9.86 14.66 15.29
CA PRO A 3 9.59 13.69 16.33
C PRO A 3 10.86 12.91 16.68
N ARG A 4 11.16 12.75 17.99
CA ARG A 4 12.36 12.03 18.51
C ARG A 4 12.54 10.61 17.93
N ALA A 5 11.44 10.01 17.45
CA ALA A 5 11.46 8.70 16.82
C ALA A 5 11.97 8.72 15.36
N ALA A 6 11.95 9.87 14.68
CA ALA A 6 12.57 10.03 13.36
C ALA A 6 14.10 10.12 13.47
N SER A 7 14.61 10.81 14.50
CA SER A 7 16.04 11.03 14.76
C SER A 7 16.75 9.91 15.54
N SER A 8 16.12 8.74 15.73
CA SER A 8 16.77 7.62 16.44
C SER A 8 17.79 6.93 15.54
N ASP A 9 18.95 6.56 16.09
CA ASP A 9 20.04 5.82 15.41
C ASP A 9 19.72 4.33 15.11
N HIS A 10 18.44 3.98 15.10
CA HIS A 10 17.93 2.61 14.98
C HIS A 10 16.99 2.48 13.78
N LEU A 11 17.26 1.49 12.94
CA LEU A 11 16.59 1.28 11.64
C LEU A 11 15.10 0.97 11.79
N LEU A 12 14.74 0.12 12.75
CA LEU A 12 13.36 -0.40 12.90
C LEU A 12 12.49 0.46 13.84
N SER A 13 13.02 1.60 14.28
CA SER A 13 12.26 2.53 15.12
C SER A 13 10.98 2.97 14.41
N THR A 14 9.86 2.83 15.12
CA THR A 14 8.47 3.07 14.67
C THR A 14 7.85 2.03 13.76
N MET A 15 8.56 0.97 13.36
CA MET A 15 7.98 -0.12 12.56
C MET A 15 7.58 -1.32 13.41
N LEU A 16 8.14 -1.45 14.62
CA LEU A 16 7.94 -2.61 15.48
C LEU A 16 6.70 -2.47 16.37
N LYS A 17 5.82 -3.47 16.32
CA LYS A 17 4.72 -3.67 17.27
C LYS A 17 4.86 -5.00 18.00
N CYS A 18 4.40 -5.04 19.24
CA CYS A 18 4.36 -6.29 20.01
C CYS A 18 3.07 -7.05 19.71
N LYS A 19 3.14 -8.25 19.13
CA LYS A 19 1.95 -9.06 18.81
C LYS A 19 1.11 -9.45 20.04
N LYS A 20 1.71 -9.44 21.24
CA LYS A 20 1.03 -9.86 22.48
C LYS A 20 0.12 -8.79 23.09
N CYS A 21 0.35 -7.51 22.78
CA CYS A 21 -0.39 -6.41 23.38
C CYS A 21 -0.66 -5.26 22.40
N ASP A 22 -0.30 -5.42 21.13
CA ASP A 22 -0.42 -4.47 20.01
C ASP A 22 0.21 -3.08 20.21
N HIS A 23 0.97 -2.88 21.29
CA HIS A 23 1.69 -1.63 21.52
C HIS A 23 3.04 -1.61 20.80
N SER A 24 3.47 -0.41 20.41
CA SER A 24 4.75 -0.17 19.75
C SER A 24 5.93 -0.62 20.62
N MET A 25 7.01 -1.02 19.96
CA MET A 25 8.29 -1.29 20.60
C MET A 25 9.25 -0.12 20.33
N ALA A 26 10.08 0.19 21.32
CA ALA A 26 11.08 1.27 21.23
C ALA A 26 12.46 0.75 21.64
N ALA A 27 13.50 1.33 21.02
CA ALA A 27 14.87 1.06 21.40
C ALA A 27 15.20 1.74 22.74
N CYS A 28 15.88 1.01 23.62
CA CYS A 28 16.35 1.48 24.91
C CYS A 28 17.84 1.12 25.06
N GLY A 29 18.64 2.10 25.48
CA GLY A 29 20.04 1.88 25.82
C GLY A 29 20.20 1.21 27.18
N ALA A 30 21.20 0.36 27.32
CA ALA A 30 21.62 -0.29 28.55
C ALA A 30 23.14 -0.12 28.75
N LYS A 31 23.60 -0.19 30.01
CA LYS A 31 25.02 0.01 30.39
C LYS A 31 25.61 1.29 29.77
N ALA A 32 25.00 2.44 30.10
CA ALA A 32 25.40 3.76 29.60
C ALA A 32 25.43 3.90 28.06
N GLY A 33 24.54 3.19 27.35
CA GLY A 33 24.44 3.25 25.89
C GLY A 33 25.35 2.27 25.13
N LYS A 34 26.07 1.39 25.84
CA LYS A 34 26.91 0.36 25.19
C LYS A 34 26.09 -0.71 24.45
N TYR A 35 24.88 -0.99 24.91
CA TYR A 35 24.01 -1.99 24.29
C TYR A 35 22.61 -1.41 24.07
N HIS A 36 22.00 -1.77 22.95
CA HIS A 36 20.66 -1.32 22.59
C HIS A 36 19.71 -2.50 22.47
N TYR A 37 18.51 -2.32 23.01
CA TYR A 37 17.47 -3.34 22.98
C TYR A 37 16.13 -2.75 22.57
N TYR A 38 15.37 -3.45 21.74
CA TYR A 38 13.96 -3.17 21.52
C TYR A 38 13.13 -3.77 22.64
N THR A 39 12.29 -2.93 23.25
CA THR A 39 11.43 -3.29 24.36
C THR A 39 9.99 -2.84 24.08
N CYS A 40 9.02 -3.62 24.58
CA CYS A 40 7.62 -3.24 24.48
C CYS A 40 7.33 -2.05 25.39
N GLN A 41 6.69 -1.00 24.87
CA GLN A 41 6.37 0.18 25.67
C GLN A 41 5.44 -0.12 26.86
N SER A 42 4.50 -1.06 26.73
CA SER A 42 3.63 -1.48 27.82
C SER A 42 4.39 -2.20 28.93
N TYR A 43 5.40 -3.01 28.58
CA TYR A 43 6.29 -3.61 29.56
C TYR A 43 7.07 -2.55 30.35
N VAL A 44 7.59 -1.53 29.66
CA VAL A 44 8.37 -0.46 30.31
C VAL A 44 7.50 0.43 31.19
N LYS A 45 6.31 0.82 30.72
CA LYS A 45 5.43 1.77 31.42
C LYS A 45 4.56 1.11 32.50
N MET A 46 4.08 -0.11 32.26
CA MET A 46 3.08 -0.78 33.10
C MET A 46 3.63 -2.05 33.76
N GLY A 47 4.85 -2.47 33.43
CA GLY A 47 5.54 -3.60 34.06
C GLY A 47 5.23 -4.98 33.45
N PRO A 48 5.85 -6.04 34.00
CA PRO A 48 5.81 -7.41 33.45
C PRO A 48 4.42 -8.06 33.50
N GLY A 49 3.49 -7.53 34.31
CA GLY A 49 2.11 -8.01 34.39
C GLY A 49 1.31 -7.73 33.12
N HIS A 50 1.62 -6.63 32.41
CA HIS A 50 0.87 -6.19 31.22
C HIS A 50 1.38 -6.76 29.91
N CYS A 51 2.68 -7.04 29.80
CA CYS A 51 3.24 -7.67 28.61
C CYS A 51 4.47 -8.50 28.98
N LYS A 52 4.54 -9.74 28.52
CA LYS A 52 5.68 -10.66 28.77
C LYS A 52 6.61 -10.79 27.56
N GLN A 53 6.61 -9.79 26.68
CA GLN A 53 7.48 -9.79 25.51
C GLN A 53 8.95 -9.68 25.91
N LYS A 54 9.79 -10.52 25.33
CA LYS A 54 11.23 -10.50 25.59
C LYS A 54 11.88 -9.25 25.00
N LEU A 55 12.92 -8.76 25.66
CA LEU A 55 13.80 -7.72 25.13
C LEU A 55 14.61 -8.32 23.97
N LEU A 56 14.68 -7.59 22.86
CA LEU A 56 15.41 -8.01 21.67
C LEU A 56 16.66 -7.17 21.50
N ASN A 57 17.81 -7.80 21.25
CA ASN A 57 19.03 -7.07 20.93
C ASN A 57 18.85 -6.33 19.60
N ALA A 58 19.03 -5.01 19.61
CA ALA A 58 18.74 -4.16 18.46
C ALA A 58 19.64 -4.51 17.26
N ASP A 59 20.96 -4.56 17.46
CA ASP A 59 21.92 -4.85 16.39
C ASP A 59 21.64 -6.17 15.69
N LYS A 60 21.35 -7.21 16.47
CA LYS A 60 21.02 -8.55 15.96
C LYS A 60 19.68 -8.58 15.22
N LEU A 61 18.66 -7.88 15.72
CA LEU A 61 17.37 -7.80 15.07
C LEU A 61 17.45 -7.02 13.74
N GLU A 62 18.12 -5.87 13.76
CA GLU A 62 18.29 -5.01 12.59
C GLU A 62 19.10 -5.73 11.50
N ALA A 63 20.22 -6.37 11.86
CA ALA A 63 21.01 -7.14 10.92
C ALA A 63 20.22 -8.31 10.31
N PHE A 64 19.44 -9.02 11.13
CA PHE A 64 18.56 -10.10 10.67
C PHE A 64 17.50 -9.60 9.70
N MET A 65 16.86 -8.47 10.01
CA MET A 65 15.83 -7.86 9.16
C MET A 65 16.42 -7.42 7.82
N VAL A 66 17.54 -6.69 7.81
CA VAL A 66 18.20 -6.25 6.58
C VAL A 66 18.59 -7.45 5.71
N LYS A 67 19.16 -8.50 6.31
CA LYS A 67 19.49 -9.74 5.59
C LYS A 67 18.25 -10.39 4.99
N THR A 68 17.17 -10.51 5.77
CA THR A 68 15.94 -11.15 5.31
C THR A 68 15.29 -10.39 4.17
N LEU A 69 15.23 -9.05 4.26
CA LEU A 69 14.69 -8.21 3.19
C LEU A 69 15.50 -8.36 1.90
N LYS A 70 16.83 -8.41 2.00
CA LYS A 70 17.71 -8.59 0.83
C LYS A 70 17.57 -9.97 0.18
N GLU A 71 17.47 -11.03 0.99
CA GLU A 71 17.55 -12.42 0.52
C GLU A 71 16.19 -13.04 0.20
N ARG A 72 15.10 -12.52 0.77
CA ARG A 72 13.75 -13.06 0.56
C ARG A 72 12.85 -12.07 -0.17
N VAL A 73 12.73 -10.85 0.35
CA VAL A 73 11.77 -9.86 -0.18
C VAL A 73 12.23 -9.27 -1.50
N LEU A 74 13.44 -8.70 -1.54
CA LEU A 74 14.01 -8.03 -2.70
C LEU A 74 14.70 -9.05 -3.62
N THR A 75 14.00 -10.10 -4.05
CA THR A 75 14.51 -11.05 -5.05
C THR A 75 13.81 -10.83 -6.38
N GLU A 76 14.49 -11.11 -7.50
CA GLU A 76 13.89 -10.97 -8.84
C GLU A 76 12.58 -11.77 -8.93
N ASP A 77 12.57 -13.00 -8.39
CA ASP A 77 11.38 -13.85 -8.35
C ASP A 77 10.23 -13.24 -7.53
N ASN A 78 10.50 -12.71 -6.33
CA ASN A 78 9.46 -12.11 -5.51
C ASN A 78 8.93 -10.80 -6.09
N VAL A 79 9.80 -9.95 -6.64
CA VAL A 79 9.38 -8.72 -7.32
C VAL A 79 8.54 -9.06 -8.56
N LYS A 80 8.92 -10.08 -9.34
CA LYS A 80 8.14 -10.55 -10.49
C LYS A 80 6.78 -11.10 -10.09
N LYS A 81 6.71 -11.92 -9.04
CA LYS A 81 5.42 -12.43 -8.49
C LYS A 81 4.53 -11.29 -8.01
N PHE A 82 5.10 -10.30 -7.32
CA PHE A 82 4.37 -9.14 -6.85
C PHE A 82 3.83 -8.30 -8.01
N LEU A 83 4.63 -8.07 -9.06
CA LEU A 83 4.17 -7.39 -10.28
C LEU A 83 3.01 -8.11 -10.96
N LEU A 84 3.05 -9.44 -11.02
CA LEU A 84 1.95 -10.24 -11.56
C LEU A 84 0.67 -10.05 -10.73
N PHE A 85 0.78 -10.11 -9.40
CA PHE A 85 -0.35 -9.90 -8.49
C PHE A 85 -0.97 -8.49 -8.67
N VAL A 86 -0.14 -7.45 -8.66
CA VAL A 86 -0.57 -6.06 -8.86
C VAL A 86 -1.23 -5.89 -10.23
N ASN A 87 -0.64 -6.43 -11.29
CA ASN A 87 -1.19 -6.33 -12.63
C ASN A 87 -2.50 -7.10 -12.78
N GLU A 88 -2.65 -8.23 -12.09
CA GLU A 88 -3.91 -8.98 -12.06
C GLU A 88 -5.02 -8.15 -11.41
N GLU A 89 -4.76 -7.54 -10.24
CA GLU A 89 -5.71 -6.64 -9.58
C GLU A 89 -6.08 -5.46 -10.48
N VAL A 90 -5.09 -4.78 -11.06
CA VAL A 90 -5.32 -3.67 -12.01
C VAL A 90 -6.16 -4.12 -13.20
N ASN A 91 -5.90 -5.30 -13.76
CA ASN A 91 -6.69 -5.82 -14.88
C ASN A 91 -8.14 -6.14 -14.49
N LEU A 92 -8.39 -6.60 -13.26
CA LEU A 92 -9.75 -6.77 -12.75
C LEU A 92 -10.46 -5.42 -12.63
N PHE A 93 -9.80 -4.41 -12.04
CA PHE A 93 -10.33 -3.05 -11.96
C PHE A 93 -10.67 -2.48 -13.35
N ILE A 94 -9.77 -2.62 -14.32
CA ILE A 94 -9.98 -2.17 -15.71
C ILE A 94 -11.22 -2.83 -16.33
N LYS A 95 -11.42 -4.14 -16.10
CA LYS A 95 -12.58 -4.88 -16.61
C LYS A 95 -13.88 -4.39 -15.98
N ASP A 96 -13.90 -4.21 -14.66
CA ASP A 96 -15.10 -3.74 -13.93
C ASP A 96 -15.50 -2.33 -14.39
N TYR A 97 -14.53 -1.44 -14.54
CA TYR A 97 -14.78 -0.10 -15.09
C TYR A 97 -15.27 -0.15 -16.53
N ALA A 98 -14.71 -1.03 -17.38
CA ALA A 98 -15.18 -1.18 -18.75
C ALA A 98 -16.66 -1.64 -18.82
N VAL A 99 -17.07 -2.57 -17.94
CA VAL A 99 -18.46 -2.99 -17.82
C VAL A 99 -19.34 -1.83 -17.35
N LYS A 100 -18.91 -1.10 -16.31
CA LYS A 100 -19.66 0.06 -15.79
C LYS A 100 -19.85 1.13 -16.86
N ILE A 101 -18.79 1.51 -17.58
CA ILE A 101 -18.86 2.47 -18.69
C ILE A 101 -19.85 1.99 -19.76
N ALA A 102 -19.78 0.71 -20.17
CA ALA A 102 -20.69 0.17 -21.18
C ALA A 102 -22.17 0.25 -20.75
N THR A 103 -22.47 0.01 -19.47
CA THR A 103 -23.84 0.15 -18.94
C THR A 103 -24.32 1.60 -18.94
N LEU A 104 -23.46 2.55 -18.53
CA LEU A 104 -23.78 3.98 -18.54
C LEU A 104 -23.96 4.50 -19.97
N GLN A 105 -23.12 4.08 -20.92
CA GLN A 105 -23.24 4.43 -22.33
C GLN A 105 -24.53 3.90 -22.94
N SER A 106 -24.96 2.69 -22.58
CA SER A 106 -26.23 2.13 -23.04
C SER A 106 -27.43 2.94 -22.52
N SER A 107 -27.41 3.32 -21.24
CA SER A 107 -28.42 4.21 -20.64
C SER A 107 -28.43 5.59 -21.32
N LEU A 108 -27.25 6.17 -21.55
CA LEU A 108 -27.09 7.44 -22.24
C LEU A 108 -27.72 7.43 -23.64
N GLU A 109 -27.49 6.36 -24.41
CA GLU A 109 -28.07 6.23 -25.75
C GLU A 109 -29.60 6.06 -25.69
N GLU A 110 -30.13 5.30 -24.74
CA GLU A 110 -31.58 5.17 -24.53
C GLU A 110 -32.24 6.54 -24.24
N LYS A 111 -31.63 7.35 -23.36
CA LYS A 111 -32.14 8.70 -23.04
C LYS A 111 -32.04 9.65 -24.23
N ARG A 112 -30.94 9.59 -24.99
CA ARG A 112 -30.75 10.37 -26.23
C ARG A 112 -31.78 10.00 -27.29
N GLU A 113 -32.04 8.72 -27.48
CA GLU A 113 -33.08 8.21 -28.39
C GLU A 113 -34.46 8.72 -27.97
N ARG A 114 -34.81 8.62 -26.69
CA ARG A 114 -36.10 9.09 -26.17
C ARG A 114 -36.26 10.60 -26.38
N ARG A 115 -35.20 11.38 -26.17
CA ARG A 115 -35.19 12.82 -26.44
C ARG A 115 -35.35 13.11 -27.93
N ARG A 116 -34.67 12.36 -28.81
CA ARG A 116 -34.80 12.49 -30.28
C ARG A 116 -36.23 12.22 -30.75
N LYS A 117 -36.88 11.18 -30.21
CA LYS A 117 -38.30 10.90 -30.51
C LYS A 117 -39.21 12.07 -30.11
N LEU A 118 -38.97 12.70 -28.96
CA LEU A 118 -39.75 13.88 -28.56
C LEU A 118 -39.54 15.06 -29.50
N TYR A 119 -38.31 15.33 -29.93
CA TYR A 119 -38.06 16.36 -30.95
C TYR A 119 -38.79 16.08 -32.25
N ASN A 120 -38.72 14.85 -32.77
CA ASN A 120 -39.43 14.45 -33.98
C ASN A 120 -40.96 14.67 -33.83
N THR A 121 -41.55 14.34 -32.66
CA THR A 121 -43.00 14.53 -32.44
C THR A 121 -43.45 15.99 -32.40
N ILE A 122 -42.54 16.90 -32.03
CA ILE A 122 -42.76 18.35 -32.08
C ILE A 122 -42.67 18.83 -33.53
N GLU A 123 -41.67 18.36 -34.27
CA GLU A 123 -41.48 18.70 -35.70
C GLU A 123 -42.65 18.24 -36.57
N THR A 124 -43.24 17.08 -36.29
CA THR A 124 -44.41 16.56 -37.01
C THR A 124 -45.74 17.20 -36.57
N GLY A 125 -45.72 18.13 -35.61
CA GLY A 125 -46.91 18.85 -35.15
C GLY A 125 -47.90 18.02 -34.33
N THR A 126 -47.51 16.82 -33.89
CA THR A 126 -48.36 15.90 -33.12
C THR A 126 -48.55 16.30 -31.66
N LEU A 127 -47.57 17.02 -31.08
CA LEU A 127 -47.59 17.49 -29.69
C LEU A 127 -47.10 18.93 -29.62
N ASN A 128 -47.67 19.73 -28.73
CA ASN A 128 -47.22 21.10 -28.50
C ASN A 128 -45.95 21.11 -27.64
N TYR A 129 -45.03 22.02 -27.97
CA TYR A 129 -43.77 22.19 -27.24
C TYR A 129 -43.97 22.41 -25.73
N SER A 130 -45.00 23.15 -25.32
CA SER A 130 -45.33 23.40 -23.91
C SER A 130 -45.53 22.13 -23.09
N ASP A 131 -46.05 21.08 -23.72
CA ASP A 131 -46.49 19.86 -23.05
C ASP A 131 -45.31 18.89 -22.83
N VAL A 132 -44.27 19.00 -23.67
CA VAL A 132 -43.09 18.13 -23.64
C VAL A 132 -41.83 18.84 -23.15
N ALA A 133 -41.80 20.17 -23.06
CA ALA A 133 -40.65 20.94 -22.60
C ALA A 133 -40.11 20.50 -21.22
N PRO A 134 -40.95 20.25 -20.18
CA PRO A 134 -40.45 19.75 -18.90
C PRO A 134 -39.72 18.41 -19.05
N ARG A 135 -40.25 17.51 -19.89
CA ARG A 135 -39.67 16.18 -20.10
C ARG A 135 -38.35 16.23 -20.88
N ILE A 136 -38.23 17.13 -21.85
CA ILE A 136 -36.99 17.36 -22.60
C ILE A 136 -35.89 17.89 -21.67
N LYS A 137 -36.26 18.78 -20.74
CA LYS A 137 -35.34 19.29 -19.74
C LYS A 137 -34.85 18.17 -18.82
N GLU A 138 -35.76 17.38 -18.24
CA GLU A 138 -35.41 16.21 -17.42
C GLU A 138 -34.45 15.26 -18.15
N LEU A 139 -34.75 14.92 -19.41
CA LEU A 139 -33.88 14.03 -20.21
C LEU A 139 -32.52 14.66 -20.51
N SER A 140 -32.44 15.98 -20.65
CA SER A 140 -31.16 16.68 -20.85
C SER A 140 -30.33 16.69 -19.58
N ASP A 141 -30.96 16.96 -18.43
CA ASP A 141 -30.31 16.90 -17.12
C ASP A 141 -29.78 15.47 -16.84
N GLU A 142 -30.58 14.42 -17.13
CA GLU A 142 -30.14 13.01 -17.02
C GLU A 142 -28.96 12.68 -17.95
N VAL A 143 -28.96 13.19 -19.19
CA VAL A 143 -27.87 13.01 -20.16
C VAL A 143 -26.60 13.68 -19.68
N ASP A 144 -26.69 14.89 -19.15
CA ASP A 144 -25.54 15.64 -18.64
C ASP A 144 -24.92 14.94 -17.42
N LEU A 145 -25.75 14.44 -16.49
CA LEU A 145 -25.31 13.65 -15.34
C LEU A 145 -24.58 12.37 -15.77
N LEU A 146 -25.17 11.58 -16.68
CA LEU A 146 -24.54 10.34 -17.16
C LEU A 146 -23.24 10.61 -17.91
N THR A 147 -23.18 11.71 -18.67
CA THR A 147 -21.96 12.09 -19.39
C THR A 147 -20.85 12.49 -18.42
N ALA A 148 -21.18 13.24 -17.35
CA ALA A 148 -20.23 13.60 -16.31
C ALA A 148 -19.71 12.37 -15.54
N GLU A 149 -20.59 11.41 -15.21
CA GLU A 149 -20.18 10.17 -14.52
C GLU A 149 -19.22 9.33 -15.39
N ILE A 150 -19.48 9.22 -16.69
CA ILE A 150 -18.57 8.52 -17.62
C ILE A 150 -17.20 9.20 -17.66
N GLN A 151 -17.16 10.53 -17.79
CA GLN A 151 -15.90 11.29 -17.82
C GLN A 151 -15.10 11.14 -16.52
N GLU A 152 -15.78 11.15 -15.37
CA GLU A 152 -15.15 10.93 -14.07
C GLU A 152 -14.49 9.55 -14.01
N ILE A 153 -15.22 8.51 -14.42
CA ILE A 153 -14.72 7.13 -14.44
C ILE A 153 -13.52 6.97 -15.41
N GLU A 154 -13.60 7.55 -16.61
CA GLU A 154 -12.51 7.50 -17.60
C GLU A 154 -11.23 8.20 -17.08
N SER A 155 -11.39 9.31 -16.35
CA SER A 155 -10.26 10.00 -15.72
C SER A 155 -9.58 9.16 -14.64
N GLN A 156 -10.34 8.37 -13.87
CA GLN A 156 -9.80 7.44 -12.87
C GLN A 156 -9.06 6.27 -13.52
N LYS A 157 -9.59 5.73 -14.63
CA LYS A 157 -8.98 4.63 -15.37
C LYS A 157 -7.58 4.98 -15.89
N THR A 158 -7.39 6.21 -16.39
CA THR A 158 -6.11 6.69 -16.93
C THR A 158 -4.98 6.67 -15.89
N GLN A 159 -5.31 6.66 -14.61
CA GLN A 159 -4.34 6.58 -13.52
C GLN A 159 -3.94 5.13 -13.17
N GLN A 160 -4.63 4.13 -13.73
CA GLN A 160 -4.55 2.73 -13.32
C GLN A 160 -4.11 1.79 -14.44
N ASP A 161 -3.02 2.13 -15.15
CA ASP A 161 -2.44 1.21 -16.14
C ASP A 161 -1.60 0.10 -15.49
N PRO A 162 -1.57 -1.12 -16.08
CA PRO A 162 -0.68 -2.19 -15.66
C PRO A 162 0.78 -1.79 -15.84
N ILE A 163 1.63 -2.31 -14.96
CA ILE A 163 3.06 -2.03 -14.95
C ILE A 163 3.74 -3.07 -15.83
N MET A 164 4.40 -2.59 -16.89
CA MET A 164 5.24 -3.43 -17.73
C MET A 164 6.69 -3.19 -17.34
N LEU A 165 7.34 -4.22 -16.80
CA LEU A 165 8.78 -4.23 -16.57
C LEU A 165 9.33 -5.46 -17.29
N SER A 166 10.24 -5.22 -18.24
CA SER A 166 10.94 -6.30 -18.91
C SER A 166 11.92 -7.00 -17.95
N ASP A 167 12.30 -8.25 -18.26
CA ASP A 167 13.31 -8.96 -17.46
C ASP A 167 14.68 -8.22 -17.47
N GLU A 168 14.95 -7.41 -18.51
CA GLU A 168 16.16 -6.58 -18.63
C GLU A 168 16.14 -5.36 -17.69
N GLU A 169 14.96 -4.81 -17.39
CA GLU A 169 14.78 -3.69 -16.45
C GLU A 169 14.61 -4.17 -15.01
N LEU A 170 14.07 -5.37 -14.80
CA LEU A 170 13.82 -5.94 -13.48
C LEU A 170 15.10 -6.14 -12.69
N ARG A 171 16.13 -6.74 -13.30
CA ARG A 171 17.41 -7.02 -12.64
C ARG A 171 18.10 -5.77 -12.10
N PRO A 172 18.38 -4.72 -12.90
CA PRO A 172 19.01 -3.50 -12.39
C PRO A 172 18.15 -2.83 -11.33
N TYR A 173 16.81 -2.90 -11.44
CA TYR A 173 15.90 -2.38 -10.44
C TYR A 173 16.04 -3.08 -9.08
N VAL A 174 16.00 -4.42 -9.05
CA VAL A 174 16.18 -5.19 -7.81
C VAL A 174 17.57 -4.95 -7.20
N LEU A 175 18.60 -4.80 -8.04
CA LEU A 175 19.94 -4.46 -7.57
C LEU A 175 19.96 -3.07 -6.91
N ASP A 176 19.36 -2.06 -7.53
CA ASP A 176 19.27 -0.70 -6.98
C ASP A 176 18.54 -0.67 -5.62
N LEU A 177 17.43 -1.41 -5.49
CA LEU A 177 16.73 -1.56 -4.21
C LEU A 177 17.61 -2.20 -3.13
N LYS A 178 18.38 -3.25 -3.49
CA LYS A 178 19.33 -3.88 -2.57
C LYS A 178 20.46 -2.96 -2.18
N GLU A 179 20.98 -2.17 -3.12
CA GLU A 179 22.03 -1.21 -2.85
C GLU A 179 21.54 -0.10 -1.92
N THR A 180 20.36 0.46 -2.17
CA THR A 180 19.73 1.49 -1.33
C THR A 180 19.45 0.99 0.09
N LEU A 181 19.11 -0.29 0.26
CA LEU A 181 18.95 -0.90 1.60
C LEU A 181 20.28 -0.95 2.39
N MET A 182 21.41 -1.04 1.69
CA MET A 182 22.73 -1.30 2.28
C MET A 182 23.60 -0.03 2.40
N LYS A 183 23.49 0.88 1.43
CA LYS A 183 24.27 2.11 1.32
C LYS A 183 23.47 3.29 1.89
N GLY A 184 24.18 4.32 2.35
CA GLY A 184 23.57 5.53 2.92
C GLY A 184 23.57 5.57 4.45
N SER A 185 23.25 6.74 4.98
CA SER A 185 23.08 7.01 6.40
C SER A 185 21.92 6.19 7.00
N ILE A 186 21.92 6.07 8.33
CA ILE A 186 20.83 5.38 9.07
C ILE A 186 19.47 6.02 8.75
N VAL A 187 19.43 7.35 8.55
CA VAL A 187 18.21 8.09 8.23
C VAL A 187 17.69 7.71 6.84
N GLU A 188 18.56 7.66 5.83
CA GLU A 188 18.19 7.27 4.46
C GLU A 188 17.70 5.84 4.39
N ARG A 189 18.44 4.89 4.99
CA ARG A 189 18.08 3.48 5.02
C ARG A 189 16.75 3.25 5.73
N LYS A 190 16.51 3.97 6.83
CA LYS A 190 15.24 3.94 7.56
C LYS A 190 14.09 4.52 6.74
N SER A 191 14.32 5.65 6.06
CA SER A 191 13.33 6.26 5.17
C SER A 191 12.96 5.29 4.06
N PHE A 192 13.96 4.66 3.43
CA PHE A 192 13.76 3.63 2.42
C PHE A 192 12.99 2.43 2.98
N MET A 193 13.37 1.88 4.14
CA MET A 193 12.62 0.79 4.75
C MET A 193 11.15 1.14 5.04
N ARG A 194 10.83 2.40 5.37
CA ARG A 194 9.45 2.84 5.60
C ARG A 194 8.61 2.92 4.32
N THR A 195 9.23 3.04 3.14
CA THR A 195 8.44 3.10 1.90
C THR A 195 7.76 1.77 1.60
N PHE A 196 8.30 0.67 2.13
CA PHE A 196 7.87 -0.66 1.77
C PHE A 196 7.57 -1.58 2.96
N ILE A 197 8.03 -1.27 4.17
CA ILE A 197 7.62 -2.00 5.38
C ILE A 197 6.49 -1.24 6.05
N LYS A 198 5.30 -1.83 6.07
CA LYS A 198 4.13 -1.28 6.73
C LYS A 198 4.20 -1.50 8.24
N GLU A 199 4.47 -2.74 8.65
CA GLU A 199 4.54 -3.10 10.06
C GLU A 199 5.37 -4.37 10.30
N ILE A 200 6.07 -4.42 11.44
CA ILE A 200 6.77 -5.62 11.92
C ILE A 200 6.19 -6.01 13.27
N ARG A 201 5.46 -7.12 13.33
CA ARG A 201 4.88 -7.67 14.56
C ARG A 201 5.81 -8.69 15.18
N VAL A 202 6.10 -8.49 16.47
CA VAL A 202 7.06 -9.30 17.20
C VAL A 202 6.35 -10.23 18.18
N ASP A 203 6.57 -11.54 18.01
CA ASP A 203 6.19 -12.59 18.95
C ASP A 203 7.36 -13.56 19.14
N TYR A 204 8.39 -13.13 19.88
CA TYR A 204 9.67 -13.83 19.93
C TYR A 204 9.50 -15.33 20.25
N PRO A 205 10.13 -16.23 19.47
CA PRO A 205 11.17 -15.97 18.46
C PRO A 205 10.66 -15.72 17.02
N ARG A 206 9.37 -15.50 16.82
CA ARG A 206 8.76 -15.23 15.52
C ARG A 206 8.60 -13.72 15.27
N LEU A 207 8.72 -13.35 14.01
CA LEU A 207 8.44 -12.01 13.48
C LEU A 207 7.44 -12.17 12.35
N GLU A 208 6.51 -11.24 12.23
CA GLU A 208 5.61 -11.14 11.08
C GLU A 208 5.85 -9.79 10.46
N VAL A 209 6.13 -9.78 9.16
CA VAL A 209 6.49 -8.58 8.43
C VAL A 209 5.42 -8.36 7.38
N GLU A 210 4.71 -7.25 7.51
CA GLU A 210 3.81 -6.76 6.50
C GLU A 210 4.57 -5.75 5.65
N TYR A 211 4.74 -6.06 4.37
CA TYR A 211 5.50 -5.24 3.44
C TYR A 211 4.79 -5.12 2.09
N THR A 212 5.07 -4.04 1.39
CA THR A 212 4.84 -3.91 -0.05
C THR A 212 6.20 -3.92 -0.75
N ILE A 213 6.24 -3.97 -2.07
CA ILE A 213 7.46 -3.76 -2.83
C ILE A 213 7.36 -2.36 -3.44
N PRO A 214 8.37 -1.49 -3.24
CA PRO A 214 8.37 -0.22 -3.94
C PRO A 214 8.45 -0.56 -5.43
N LEU A 215 7.53 0.00 -6.21
CA LEU A 215 7.53 -0.13 -7.66
C LEU A 215 7.86 1.24 -8.25
N PRO A 216 8.48 1.30 -9.44
CA PRO A 216 8.83 2.56 -10.09
C PRO A 216 7.58 3.21 -10.68
N ILE A 217 6.66 3.65 -9.82
CA ILE A 217 5.40 4.29 -10.19
C ILE A 217 5.20 5.50 -9.28
N PRO A 218 4.85 6.68 -9.83
CA PRO A 218 4.39 7.79 -9.00
C PRO A 218 2.99 7.48 -8.44
N ASN A 219 2.82 7.62 -7.12
CA ASN A 219 1.51 7.69 -6.43
C ASN A 219 0.52 6.53 -6.64
N LYS A 220 0.91 5.28 -6.35
CA LYS A 220 -0.07 4.18 -6.19
C LYS A 220 0.01 3.58 -4.80
N GLU A 221 -1.16 3.39 -4.16
CA GLU A 221 -1.28 2.47 -3.03
C GLU A 221 -0.99 1.07 -3.56
N THR A 222 0.13 0.49 -3.13
CA THR A 222 0.54 -0.84 -3.54
C THR A 222 0.00 -1.87 -2.55
N PRO A 223 -0.49 -3.03 -3.02
CA PRO A 223 -0.99 -4.07 -2.13
C PRO A 223 0.10 -4.56 -1.18
N SER A 224 -0.27 -4.81 0.08
CA SER A 224 0.65 -5.33 1.08
C SER A 224 0.61 -6.86 1.16
N THR A 225 1.77 -7.47 1.29
CA THR A 225 1.98 -8.90 1.55
C THR A 225 2.38 -9.12 3.00
N GLU A 226 1.90 -10.21 3.62
CA GLU A 226 2.30 -10.62 4.97
C GLU A 226 3.20 -11.86 4.89
N GLU A 227 4.40 -11.80 5.51
CA GLU A 227 5.28 -12.95 5.66
C GLU A 227 5.65 -13.22 7.12
N VAL A 228 5.56 -14.49 7.54
CA VAL A 228 5.99 -14.94 8.87
C VAL A 228 7.44 -15.43 8.80
N ILE A 229 8.32 -14.75 9.52
CA ILE A 229 9.76 -15.03 9.56
C ILE A 229 10.13 -15.56 10.97
N CYS A 230 10.71 -16.76 11.02
CA CYS A 230 11.22 -17.34 12.27
C CYS A 230 12.68 -16.94 12.51
N MET A 231 12.98 -16.35 13.68
CA MET A 231 14.36 -16.14 14.14
C MET A 231 14.84 -17.35 14.94
N TYR A 232 15.50 -18.33 14.31
CA TYR A 232 16.15 -19.40 15.09
C TYR A 232 17.44 -18.87 15.76
N GLN A 233 17.45 -18.96 17.10
CA GLN A 233 18.54 -18.66 18.05
C GLN A 233 19.26 -17.31 17.89
N ILE A 234 18.63 -16.25 18.40
CA ILE A 234 19.33 -15.06 18.91
C ILE A 234 19.02 -14.94 20.40
N GLY A 235 19.59 -15.86 21.18
CA GLY A 235 19.69 -15.74 22.63
C GLY A 235 21.15 -15.94 22.98
N SER A 236 21.83 -14.92 23.51
CA SER A 236 22.99 -15.22 24.33
C SER A 236 22.44 -15.72 25.67
N PRO A 237 22.69 -16.97 26.07
CA PRO A 237 22.56 -17.34 27.47
C PRO A 237 23.74 -16.66 28.17
N ASN A 238 23.44 -15.70 29.05
CA ASN A 238 24.16 -15.48 30.29
C ASN A 238 23.52 -14.28 31.01
N ARG A 239 22.54 -14.61 31.84
CA ARG A 239 22.27 -13.90 33.07
C ARG A 239 23.18 -14.56 34.13
N ILE A 240 24.16 -13.82 34.61
CA ILE A 240 24.47 -13.75 36.04
C ILE A 240 24.17 -12.31 36.42
#